data_AF-A0A7V6HHC3-F1
#
_entry.id   AF-A0A7V6HHC3-F1
#
_cell.length_a   1.000
_cell.length_b   1.000
_cell.length_c   1.000
_cell.angle_alpha   90.00
_cell.angle_beta   90.00
_cell.angle_gamma   90.00
#
_symmetry.space_group_name_H-M   'P 1'
#
loop_
_entity.id
_entity.type
_entity.pdbx_description
1 polymer ?
#
loop_
_entity_poly.entity_id
_entity_poly.type
_entity_poly.pdbx_seq_one_letter_code
_entity_poly.pdbx_strand_id
1 'polypeptide(L)'
;MAVILTVERKTAKARIFLALVYAILSLGGLTMVWPFLVMLAASLTGPYDYYRFSPVVRAFWDRPDRFMRYVAGCYPRFPAQVFPDAPAHWGSWIVVSRDREGGRRFAERHLAGLDDPVSAECWTRMVRDYALFNRDYDLRNSVCTFDPRDVAGFVRGHFEAKLRAEDPQRFAALSPAARRRAALERLNAEWPVRYSSFFGIRMIAQQRAPLHHAGWDYPADDPKMELYQELKRLYRVRAYGTDEISADAEPPAYFSRTTPYESRPLWLAWLKRADVQARLGLPPGGTFTSDDYARLAGRACPGFEHLPFPLPDDAPALLRAEWDRFVRTAYPRRLLRVRITPELEEAYRHYVAGVCRTPEAYTRLTGQTLPDATSGFVGLRLPAYENSTLWRNFIPQVPLAQLEVLSAEQAWQNFLRTRYGTVQALNAAYGWQLAAFDEARFPTREALAVTFARRGWRDFLVGAFANYRTVGEYLFLRGQAFGNTVLLVLLSVLATLTVNPLAAYALSRFGLRSTEKILLFLLATMAFPAAVTAIPGFLLIRDLGLLNTFAALVLPTLASGMSIFILKGFFDGLPRELYEA
;
A
#
# COMPACT_ATOMS: atom_id res chain seq x y z
N MET A 1 -44.96 -33.77 -3.96
CA MET A 1 -45.57 -34.76 -3.05
C MET A 1 -45.18 -34.42 -1.62
N ALA A 2 -46.14 -34.27 -0.71
CA ALA A 2 -45.83 -34.16 0.71
C ALA A 2 -45.42 -35.55 1.23
N VAL A 3 -44.24 -35.65 1.86
CA VAL A 3 -43.67 -36.91 2.37
C VAL A 3 -44.49 -37.50 3.53
N ILE A 4 -45.40 -36.73 4.15
CA ILE A 4 -46.24 -37.16 5.27
C ILE A 4 -47.69 -36.77 5.00
N LEU A 5 -48.61 -37.74 5.05
CA LEU A 5 -50.05 -37.53 4.93
C LEU A 5 -50.56 -36.69 6.10
N THR A 6 -51.52 -35.79 5.84
CA THR A 6 -52.10 -34.86 6.84
C THR A 6 -52.66 -35.55 8.08
N VAL A 7 -53.08 -36.81 7.97
CA VAL A 7 -53.67 -37.61 9.05
C VAL A 7 -52.61 -38.13 10.04
N GLU A 8 -51.38 -38.44 9.60
CA GLU A 8 -50.34 -39.04 10.46
C GLU A 8 -49.62 -38.03 11.36
N ARG A 9 -49.67 -36.73 11.05
CA ARG A 9 -49.01 -35.65 11.82
C ARG A 9 -49.43 -35.57 13.29
N LYS A 10 -50.57 -36.13 13.69
CA LYS A 10 -51.08 -36.08 15.07
C LYS A 10 -50.51 -37.19 15.97
N THR A 11 -49.86 -38.21 15.42
CA THR A 11 -49.29 -39.31 16.21
C THR A 11 -48.00 -38.90 16.93
N ALA A 12 -47.74 -39.45 18.12
CA ALA A 12 -46.52 -39.17 18.89
C ALA A 12 -45.24 -39.53 18.10
N LYS A 13 -45.28 -40.64 17.33
CA LYS A 13 -44.18 -41.07 16.45
C LYS A 13 -43.87 -40.03 15.37
N ALA A 14 -44.89 -39.50 14.69
CA ALA A 14 -44.70 -38.47 13.67
C ALA A 14 -44.18 -37.15 14.28
N ARG A 15 -44.63 -36.77 15.48
CA ARG A 15 -44.12 -35.58 16.19
C ARG A 15 -42.65 -35.71 16.58
N ILE A 16 -42.23 -36.88 17.08
CA ILE A 16 -40.82 -37.16 17.41
C ILE A 16 -39.96 -37.13 16.14
N PHE A 17 -40.43 -37.76 15.05
CA PHE A 17 -39.73 -37.74 13.77
C PHE A 17 -39.57 -36.31 13.23
N LEU A 18 -40.64 -35.51 13.23
CA LEU A 18 -40.60 -34.09 12.83
C LEU A 18 -39.67 -33.28 13.74
N ALA A 19 -39.71 -33.49 15.06
CA ALA A 19 -38.81 -32.82 15.99
C ALA A 19 -37.34 -33.17 15.72
N LEU A 20 -37.04 -34.43 15.40
CA LEU A 20 -35.70 -34.88 15.01
C LEU A 20 -35.26 -34.23 13.69
N VAL A 21 -36.14 -34.20 12.68
CA VAL A 21 -35.88 -33.52 11.40
C VAL A 21 -35.61 -32.03 11.63
N TYR A 22 -36.41 -31.35 12.45
CA TYR A 22 -36.17 -29.95 12.78
C TYR A 22 -34.88 -29.76 13.57
N ALA A 23 -34.55 -30.63 14.52
CA ALA A 23 -33.28 -30.56 15.24
C ALA A 23 -32.08 -30.72 14.30
N ILE A 24 -32.13 -31.66 13.36
CA ILE A 24 -31.09 -31.86 12.35
C ILE A 24 -30.99 -30.65 11.42
N LEU A 25 -32.13 -30.11 10.94
CA LEU A 25 -32.16 -28.93 10.07
C LEU A 25 -31.67 -27.68 10.79
N SER A 26 -32.04 -27.48 12.06
CA SER A 26 -31.56 -26.37 12.89
C SER A 26 -30.07 -26.49 13.20
N LEU A 27 -29.57 -27.70 13.50
CA LEU A 27 -28.14 -27.94 13.66
C LEU A 27 -27.39 -27.65 12.35
N GLY A 28 -27.89 -28.15 11.22
CA GLY A 28 -27.36 -27.85 9.89
C GLY A 28 -27.34 -26.34 9.61
N GLY A 29 -28.43 -25.64 9.90
CA GLY A 29 -28.51 -24.18 9.78
C GLY A 29 -27.48 -23.46 10.67
N LEU A 30 -27.35 -23.86 11.93
CA LEU A 30 -26.38 -23.26 12.87
C LEU A 30 -24.94 -23.49 12.41
N THR A 31 -24.62 -24.68 11.89
CA THR A 31 -23.29 -24.97 11.33
C THR A 31 -22.98 -24.15 10.08
N MET A 32 -23.99 -23.64 9.36
CA MET A 32 -23.81 -22.75 8.21
C MET A 32 -23.64 -21.28 8.60
N VAL A 33 -24.16 -20.87 9.77
CA VAL A 33 -24.00 -19.50 10.28
C VAL A 33 -22.52 -19.21 10.56
N TRP A 34 -21.77 -20.15 11.12
CA TRP A 34 -20.37 -19.90 11.46
C TRP A 34 -19.47 -19.60 10.24
N PRO A 35 -19.40 -20.44 9.19
CA PRO A 35 -18.67 -20.13 7.97
C PRO A 35 -19.15 -18.84 7.31
N PHE A 36 -20.45 -18.57 7.32
CA PHE A 36 -21.00 -17.33 6.78
C PHE A 36 -20.49 -16.09 7.53
N LEU A 37 -20.51 -16.12 8.86
CA LEU A 37 -19.98 -15.05 9.70
C LEU A 37 -18.47 -14.86 9.49
N VAL A 38 -17.71 -15.95 9.40
CA VAL A 38 -16.27 -15.88 9.08
C VAL A 38 -16.04 -15.26 7.71
N MET A 39 -16.84 -15.63 6.69
CA MET A 39 -16.74 -15.05 5.35
C MET A 39 -17.06 -13.54 5.35
N LEU A 40 -18.12 -13.14 6.06
CA LEU A 40 -18.51 -11.74 6.20
C LEU A 40 -17.47 -10.94 6.99
N ALA A 41 -16.91 -11.52 8.06
CA ALA A 41 -15.83 -10.88 8.80
C ALA A 41 -14.58 -10.74 7.93
N ALA A 42 -14.22 -11.79 7.17
CA ALA A 42 -13.07 -11.81 6.28
C ALA A 42 -13.15 -10.73 5.18
N SER A 43 -14.34 -10.36 4.71
CA SER A 43 -14.46 -9.28 3.72
C SER A 43 -14.10 -7.88 4.28
N LEU A 44 -14.08 -7.74 5.61
CA LEU A 44 -13.68 -6.54 6.35
C LEU A 44 -12.26 -6.66 6.95
N THR A 45 -11.53 -7.72 6.64
CA THR A 45 -10.19 -7.98 7.18
C THR A 45 -9.07 -7.31 6.38
N GLY A 46 -7.96 -7.02 7.07
CA GLY A 46 -6.74 -6.48 6.47
C GLY A 46 -5.52 -7.39 6.64
N PRO A 47 -4.31 -6.91 6.29
CA PRO A 47 -3.06 -7.69 6.38
C PRO A 47 -2.76 -8.26 7.77
N TYR A 48 -3.22 -7.59 8.84
CA TYR A 48 -3.05 -8.02 10.23
C TYR A 48 -4.01 -9.13 10.68
N ASP A 49 -5.05 -9.42 9.91
CA ASP A 49 -6.11 -10.37 10.28
C ASP A 49 -5.98 -11.73 9.59
N TYR A 50 -4.91 -11.96 8.83
CA TYR A 50 -4.78 -13.11 7.93
C TYR A 50 -5.02 -14.48 8.61
N TYR A 51 -4.50 -14.69 9.83
CA TYR A 51 -4.74 -15.90 10.64
C TYR A 51 -5.80 -15.71 11.74
N ARG A 52 -6.57 -14.62 11.67
CA ARG A 52 -7.62 -14.30 12.64
C ARG A 52 -8.98 -14.69 12.04
N PHE A 53 -9.25 -15.99 11.98
CA PHE A 53 -10.54 -16.58 11.60
C PHE A 53 -11.60 -16.39 12.70
N SER A 54 -11.93 -15.13 13.00
CA SER A 54 -12.96 -14.78 13.95
C SER A 54 -14.30 -14.59 13.22
N PRO A 55 -15.43 -15.10 13.74
CA PRO A 55 -16.74 -14.89 13.13
C PRO A 55 -17.17 -13.41 13.18
N VAL A 56 -16.56 -12.63 14.08
CA VAL A 56 -16.79 -11.18 14.16
C VAL A 56 -15.45 -10.46 14.24
N VAL A 57 -15.36 -9.33 13.56
CA VAL A 57 -14.18 -8.47 13.51
C VAL A 57 -13.92 -7.85 14.89
N ARG A 58 -12.88 -8.34 15.58
CA ARG A 58 -12.54 -7.93 16.96
C ARG A 58 -12.34 -6.43 17.12
N ALA A 59 -11.79 -5.77 16.10
CA ALA A 59 -11.57 -4.33 16.10
C ALA A 59 -12.83 -3.47 16.33
N PHE A 60 -14.05 -4.03 16.24
CA PHE A 60 -15.26 -3.30 16.64
C PHE A 60 -15.30 -2.99 18.14
N TRP A 61 -14.87 -3.92 19.01
CA TRP A 61 -14.91 -3.75 20.47
C TRP A 61 -13.52 -3.70 21.14
N ASP A 62 -12.49 -4.24 20.50
CA ASP A 62 -11.13 -4.33 21.06
C ASP A 62 -10.27 -3.14 20.59
N ARG A 63 -10.00 -2.17 21.48
CA ARG A 63 -9.20 -0.96 21.19
C ARG A 63 -7.76 -1.31 20.76
N PRO A 64 -7.02 -2.17 21.48
CA PRO A 64 -5.72 -2.69 21.03
C PRO A 64 -5.73 -3.29 19.61
N ASP A 65 -6.73 -4.12 19.29
CA ASP A 65 -6.83 -4.78 17.98
C ASP A 65 -7.05 -3.74 16.85
N ARG A 66 -7.90 -2.74 17.12
CA ARG A 66 -8.15 -1.62 16.21
C ARG A 66 -6.90 -0.77 15.99
N PHE A 67 -6.09 -0.55 17.02
CA PHE A 67 -4.81 0.16 16.89
C PHE A 67 -3.84 -0.61 15.99
N MET A 68 -3.70 -1.92 16.18
CA MET A 68 -2.84 -2.74 15.31
C MET A 68 -3.30 -2.70 13.85
N ARG A 69 -4.61 -2.72 13.61
CA ARG A 69 -5.17 -2.51 12.26
C ARG A 69 -4.88 -1.13 11.70
N TYR A 70 -4.96 -0.08 12.52
CA TYR A 70 -4.59 1.28 12.11
C TYR A 70 -3.12 1.34 11.68
N VAL A 71 -2.19 0.79 12.48
CA VAL A 71 -0.77 0.71 12.12
C VAL A 71 -0.55 -0.10 10.83
N ALA A 72 -1.28 -1.20 10.65
CA ALA A 72 -1.24 -2.00 9.41
C ALA A 72 -1.82 -1.26 8.20
N GLY A 73 -2.78 -0.37 8.41
CA GLY A 73 -3.28 0.55 7.39
C GLY A 73 -2.23 1.60 6.99
N CYS A 74 -1.44 2.07 7.95
CA CYS A 74 -0.37 3.04 7.72
C CYS A 74 0.89 2.42 7.09
N TYR A 75 1.19 1.14 7.37
CA TYR A 75 2.39 0.46 6.89
C TYR A 75 2.09 -0.91 6.26
N PRO A 76 2.47 -1.17 4.98
CA PRO A 76 2.28 -2.46 4.32
C PRO A 76 3.03 -3.63 4.96
N ARG A 77 4.14 -3.35 5.67
CA ARG A 77 4.92 -4.30 6.47
C ARG A 77 5.02 -3.75 7.89
N PHE A 78 5.23 -4.63 8.86
CA PHE A 78 5.39 -4.20 10.24
C PHE A 78 6.61 -3.27 10.36
N PRO A 79 6.45 -2.03 10.87
CA PRO A 79 7.52 -1.03 10.88
C PRO A 79 8.42 -1.22 12.11
N ALA A 80 9.26 -2.25 12.12
CA ALA A 80 10.17 -2.55 13.23
C ALA A 80 11.14 -1.39 13.57
N GLN A 81 11.45 -0.54 12.59
CA GLN A 81 12.24 0.69 12.79
C GLN A 81 11.53 1.73 13.67
N VAL A 82 10.19 1.80 13.59
CA VAL A 82 9.37 2.67 14.42
C VAL A 82 9.21 2.06 15.81
N PHE A 83 9.13 0.73 15.90
CA PHE A 83 8.93 -0.04 17.13
C PHE A 83 10.10 -1.02 17.40
N PRO A 84 11.25 -0.52 17.87
CA PRO A 84 12.43 -1.34 18.14
C PRO A 84 12.24 -2.30 19.33
N ASP A 85 11.25 -2.07 20.20
CA ASP A 85 10.87 -2.95 21.30
C ASP A 85 9.96 -4.11 20.85
N ALA A 86 9.56 -4.13 19.58
CA ALA A 86 8.78 -5.22 19.02
C ALA A 86 9.63 -6.51 18.94
N PRO A 87 9.01 -7.70 19.07
CA PRO A 87 9.71 -8.97 18.93
C PRO A 87 10.49 -9.07 17.60
N ALA A 88 11.75 -9.48 17.65
CA ALA A 88 12.64 -9.50 16.48
C ALA A 88 12.13 -10.34 15.29
N HIS A 89 11.27 -11.33 15.56
CA HIS A 89 10.67 -12.19 14.53
C HIS A 89 9.48 -11.52 13.80
N TRP A 90 8.99 -10.35 14.25
CA TRP A 90 7.88 -9.62 13.62
C TRP A 90 8.34 -8.88 12.34
N GLY A 91 8.65 -9.63 11.30
CA GLY A 91 9.01 -9.06 9.98
C GLY A 91 7.82 -8.75 9.06
N SER A 92 6.62 -9.25 9.38
CA SER A 92 5.42 -9.06 8.56
C SER A 92 4.14 -9.14 9.39
N TRP A 93 3.07 -8.51 8.90
CA TRP A 93 1.75 -8.57 9.54
C TRP A 93 1.19 -9.99 9.66
N ILE A 94 1.58 -10.89 8.76
CA ILE A 94 1.23 -12.31 8.81
C ILE A 94 1.79 -12.95 10.09
N VAL A 95 3.05 -12.66 10.45
CA VAL A 95 3.68 -13.18 11.68
C VAL A 95 3.03 -12.55 12.91
N VAL A 96 2.83 -11.22 12.90
CA VAL A 96 2.15 -10.50 13.98
C VAL A 96 0.73 -11.04 14.21
N SER A 97 0.02 -11.42 13.14
CA SER A 97 -1.36 -11.94 13.23
C SER A 97 -1.46 -13.27 13.98
N ARG A 98 -0.37 -14.08 13.99
CA ARG A 98 -0.29 -15.35 14.72
C ARG A 98 -0.13 -15.14 16.22
N ASP A 99 0.66 -14.14 16.63
CA ASP A 99 0.90 -13.80 18.03
C ASP A 99 -0.22 -12.89 18.59
N ARG A 100 -1.33 -13.50 18.98
CA ARG A 100 -2.53 -12.76 19.40
C ARG A 100 -2.33 -11.97 20.69
N GLU A 101 -1.73 -12.61 21.67
CA GLU A 101 -1.55 -12.05 23.00
C GLU A 101 -0.35 -11.11 23.07
N GLY A 102 0.75 -11.42 22.37
CA GLY A 102 1.86 -10.49 22.18
C GLY A 102 1.43 -9.24 21.41
N GLY A 103 0.64 -9.39 20.33
CA GLY A 103 0.04 -8.28 19.58
C GLY A 103 -0.80 -7.35 20.46
N ARG A 104 -1.65 -7.93 21.32
CA ARG A 104 -2.50 -7.18 22.25
C ARG A 104 -1.66 -6.43 23.30
N ARG A 105 -0.75 -7.13 24.01
CA ARG A 105 0.12 -6.52 25.03
C ARG A 105 1.01 -5.42 24.44
N PHE A 106 1.49 -5.62 23.22
CA PHE A 106 2.25 -4.61 22.49
C PHE A 106 1.42 -3.35 22.24
N ALA A 107 0.19 -3.50 21.74
CA ALA A 107 -0.71 -2.37 21.50
C ALA A 107 -1.12 -1.66 22.80
N GLU A 108 -1.41 -2.40 23.87
CA GLU A 108 -1.72 -1.83 25.19
C GLU A 108 -0.56 -0.98 25.71
N ARG A 109 0.68 -1.47 25.64
CA ARG A 109 1.88 -0.68 26.01
C ARG A 109 2.01 0.62 25.23
N HIS A 110 1.72 0.60 23.93
CA HIS A 110 1.82 1.78 23.06
C HIS A 110 0.63 2.74 23.15
N LEU A 111 -0.44 2.33 23.81
CA LEU A 111 -1.59 3.17 24.10
C LEU A 111 -1.62 3.66 25.55
N ALA A 112 -0.87 3.02 26.45
CA ALA A 112 -0.87 3.32 27.88
C ALA A 112 -0.58 4.80 28.21
N GLY A 113 0.32 5.44 27.45
CA GLY A 113 0.61 6.86 27.64
C GLY A 113 -0.54 7.81 27.29
N LEU A 114 -1.60 7.33 26.63
CA LEU A 114 -2.83 8.10 26.42
C LEU A 114 -3.84 7.97 27.57
N ASP A 115 -3.66 6.96 28.43
CA ASP A 115 -4.58 6.71 29.54
C ASP A 115 -4.22 7.57 30.77
N ASP A 116 -2.97 8.04 30.87
CA ASP A 116 -2.52 9.04 31.83
C ASP A 116 -2.67 10.47 31.24
N PRO A 117 -3.39 11.40 31.90
CA PRO A 117 -3.62 12.75 31.38
C PRO A 117 -2.35 13.56 31.11
N VAL A 118 -1.34 13.43 31.97
CA VAL A 118 -0.07 14.18 31.85
C VAL A 118 0.71 13.68 30.63
N SER A 119 0.89 12.36 30.53
CA SER A 119 1.53 11.73 29.37
C SER A 119 0.77 12.02 28.07
N ALA A 120 -0.56 12.02 28.10
CA ALA A 120 -1.39 12.31 26.94
C ALA A 120 -1.22 13.76 26.44
N GLU A 121 -1.04 14.72 27.36
CA GLU A 121 -0.73 16.11 27.01
C GLU A 121 0.66 16.22 26.37
N CYS A 122 1.68 15.61 27.00
CA CYS A 122 3.03 15.55 26.44
C CYS A 122 3.03 14.96 25.03
N TRP A 123 2.35 13.83 24.82
CA TRP A 123 2.24 13.19 23.51
C TRP A 123 1.50 14.09 22.52
N THR A 124 0.42 14.73 22.93
CA THR A 124 -0.30 15.67 22.05
C THR A 124 0.61 16.81 21.60
N ARG A 125 1.45 17.34 22.51
CA ARG A 125 2.43 18.39 22.20
C ARG A 125 3.51 17.89 21.25
N MET A 126 4.09 16.72 21.50
CA MET A 126 5.06 16.07 20.62
C MET A 126 4.53 15.92 19.19
N VAL A 127 3.28 15.49 19.06
CA VAL A 127 2.66 15.22 17.74
C VAL A 127 2.32 16.52 17.01
N ARG A 128 1.94 17.57 17.75
CA ARG A 128 1.72 18.91 17.19
C ARG A 128 3.01 19.49 16.63
N ASP A 129 4.09 19.42 17.42
CA ASP A 129 5.42 19.86 17.01
C ASP A 129 5.96 19.05 15.82
N TYR A 130 5.76 17.74 15.83
CA TYR A 130 6.14 16.88 14.71
C TYR A 130 5.31 17.17 13.45
N ALA A 131 4.01 17.46 13.59
CA ALA A 131 3.17 17.85 12.46
C ALA A 131 3.64 19.18 11.84
N LEU A 132 3.98 20.17 12.68
CA LEU A 132 4.59 21.44 12.24
C LEU A 132 5.89 21.20 11.47
N PHE A 133 6.83 20.48 12.08
CA PHE A 133 8.11 20.16 11.44
C PHE A 133 7.93 19.40 10.11
N ASN A 134 7.15 18.32 10.13
CA ASN A 134 7.00 17.47 8.96
C ASN A 134 6.16 18.13 7.84
N ARG A 135 5.32 19.12 8.15
CA ARG A 135 4.63 19.92 7.13
C ARG A 135 5.64 20.70 6.28
N ASP A 136 6.62 21.30 6.93
CA ASP A 136 7.56 22.25 6.31
C ASP A 136 8.86 21.55 5.83
N TYR A 137 9.12 20.32 6.27
CA TYR A 137 10.29 19.54 5.86
C TYR A 137 10.27 19.14 4.37
N ASP A 138 11.43 19.17 3.72
CA ASP A 138 11.58 18.89 2.27
C ASP A 138 10.98 17.51 1.88
N LEU A 139 9.98 17.54 1.00
CA LEU A 139 9.29 16.36 0.47
C LEU A 139 10.22 15.40 -0.27
N ARG A 140 11.27 15.92 -0.92
CA ARG A 140 12.27 15.11 -1.64
C ARG A 140 13.08 14.26 -0.67
N ASN A 141 13.28 14.75 0.55
CA ASN A 141 13.96 14.04 1.64
C ASN A 141 13.01 13.23 2.54
N SER A 142 11.78 13.00 2.09
CA SER A 142 10.76 12.24 2.82
C SER A 142 10.46 10.90 2.16
N VAL A 143 10.12 9.90 2.97
CA VAL A 143 9.57 8.60 2.54
C VAL A 143 8.05 8.66 2.61
N CYS A 144 7.36 8.05 1.67
CA CYS A 144 5.90 7.95 1.72
C CYS A 144 5.45 6.50 1.77
N THR A 145 4.56 6.21 2.71
CA THR A 145 3.92 4.90 2.85
C THR A 145 2.46 5.01 2.45
N PHE A 146 2.18 4.76 1.16
CA PHE A 146 0.87 4.98 0.58
C PHE A 146 0.03 3.70 0.50
N ASP A 147 -1.26 3.88 0.28
CA ASP A 147 -2.17 2.80 -0.10
C ASP A 147 -2.10 2.58 -1.62
N PRO A 148 -1.75 1.37 -2.10
CA PRO A 148 -1.71 1.08 -3.54
C PRO A 148 -3.04 1.35 -4.27
N ARG A 149 -4.17 1.32 -3.55
CA ARG A 149 -5.50 1.61 -4.10
C ARG A 149 -5.64 3.06 -4.56
N ASP A 150 -4.88 3.98 -3.98
CA ASP A 150 -4.92 5.40 -4.34
C ASP A 150 -4.19 5.71 -5.66
N VAL A 151 -3.28 4.85 -6.12
CA VAL A 151 -2.39 5.14 -7.25
C VAL A 151 -3.18 5.33 -8.55
N ALA A 152 -4.06 4.40 -8.90
CA ALA A 152 -4.75 4.44 -10.19
C ALA A 152 -5.64 5.68 -10.33
N GLY A 153 -6.37 6.03 -9.27
CA GLY A 153 -7.22 7.21 -9.22
C GLY A 153 -6.42 8.50 -9.29
N PHE A 154 -5.31 8.58 -8.54
CA PHE A 154 -4.42 9.73 -8.52
C PHE A 154 -3.77 9.98 -9.88
N VAL A 155 -3.14 8.97 -10.48
CA VAL A 155 -2.44 9.12 -11.77
C VAL A 155 -3.43 9.53 -12.86
N ARG A 156 -4.60 8.89 -12.90
CA ARG A 156 -5.67 9.29 -13.81
C ARG A 156 -6.04 10.76 -13.63
N GLY A 157 -6.29 11.18 -12.37
CA GLY A 157 -6.65 12.56 -12.05
C GLY A 157 -5.59 13.56 -12.50
N HIS A 158 -4.31 13.24 -12.31
CA HIS A 158 -3.19 14.08 -12.75
C HIS A 158 -3.18 14.27 -14.28
N PHE A 159 -3.29 13.19 -15.06
CA PHE A 159 -3.30 13.29 -16.52
C PHE A 159 -4.60 13.88 -17.07
N GLU A 160 -5.75 13.63 -16.43
CA GLU A 160 -7.00 14.33 -16.75
C GLU A 160 -6.89 15.84 -16.46
N ALA A 161 -6.18 16.24 -15.40
CA ALA A 161 -5.94 17.65 -15.08
C ALA A 161 -5.01 18.32 -16.09
N LYS A 162 -3.93 17.64 -16.52
CA LYS A 162 -3.07 18.12 -17.62
C LYS A 162 -3.87 18.37 -18.90
N LEU A 163 -4.67 17.40 -19.33
CA LEU A 163 -5.53 17.54 -20.52
C LEU A 163 -6.54 18.69 -20.38
N ARG A 164 -7.11 18.87 -19.18
CA ARG A 164 -8.02 19.98 -18.90
C ARG A 164 -7.32 21.34 -18.97
N ALA A 165 -6.08 21.42 -18.51
CA ALA A 165 -5.29 22.66 -18.55
C ALA A 165 -4.88 23.02 -19.99
N GLU A 166 -4.60 22.02 -20.83
CA GLU A 166 -4.24 22.22 -22.24
C GLU A 166 -5.44 22.68 -23.10
N ASP A 167 -6.61 22.04 -22.95
CA ASP A 167 -7.82 22.39 -23.71
C ASP A 167 -9.11 22.14 -22.87
N PRO A 168 -9.57 23.15 -22.10
CA PRO A 168 -10.73 23.00 -21.22
C PRO A 168 -12.02 22.66 -21.96
N GLN A 169 -12.24 23.26 -23.13
CA GLN A 169 -13.49 23.11 -23.89
C GLN A 169 -13.60 21.70 -24.47
N ARG A 170 -12.52 21.21 -25.08
CA ARG A 170 -12.47 19.83 -25.60
C ARG A 170 -12.62 18.82 -24.47
N PHE A 171 -11.95 19.01 -23.34
CA PHE A 171 -12.09 18.11 -22.19
C PHE A 171 -13.54 18.04 -21.67
N ALA A 172 -14.23 19.18 -21.62
CA ALA A 172 -15.63 19.25 -21.21
C ALA A 172 -16.56 18.46 -22.15
N ALA A 173 -16.31 18.51 -23.46
CA ALA A 173 -17.10 17.78 -24.47
C ALA A 173 -16.91 16.25 -24.45
N LEU A 174 -15.80 15.75 -23.90
CA LEU A 174 -15.53 14.31 -23.85
C LEU A 174 -16.41 13.58 -22.82
N SER A 175 -16.90 12.40 -23.18
CA SER A 175 -17.54 11.48 -22.24
C SER A 175 -16.55 10.98 -21.17
N PRO A 176 -17.01 10.50 -20.00
CA PRO A 176 -16.11 9.95 -18.97
C PRO A 176 -15.22 8.80 -19.47
N ALA A 177 -15.70 7.98 -20.41
CA ALA A 177 -14.89 6.94 -21.04
C ALA A 177 -13.80 7.51 -21.95
N ALA A 178 -14.14 8.53 -22.75
CA ALA A 178 -13.20 9.18 -23.66
C ALA A 178 -12.12 9.97 -22.90
N ARG A 179 -12.47 10.68 -21.82
CA ARG A 179 -11.51 11.38 -20.94
C ARG A 179 -10.44 10.42 -20.41
N ARG A 180 -10.87 9.23 -19.95
CA ARG A 180 -9.96 8.21 -19.41
C ARG A 180 -9.03 7.63 -20.45
N ARG A 181 -9.56 7.38 -21.66
CA ARG A 181 -8.76 6.88 -22.78
C ARG A 181 -7.71 7.92 -23.19
N ALA A 182 -8.10 9.17 -23.35
CA ALA A 182 -7.18 10.27 -23.66
C ALA A 182 -6.10 10.43 -22.58
N ALA A 183 -6.46 10.35 -21.30
CA ALA A 183 -5.50 10.42 -20.20
C ALA A 183 -4.49 9.24 -20.22
N LEU A 184 -4.94 8.04 -20.57
CA LEU A 184 -4.06 6.87 -20.69
C LEU A 184 -3.14 6.97 -21.92
N GLU A 185 -3.66 7.48 -23.03
CA GLU A 185 -2.88 7.75 -24.25
C GLU A 185 -1.79 8.80 -23.97
N ARG A 186 -2.13 9.88 -23.24
CA ARG A 186 -1.16 10.89 -22.81
C ARG A 186 -0.08 10.31 -21.91
N LEU A 187 -0.46 9.50 -20.92
CA LEU A 187 0.50 8.79 -20.07
C LEU A 187 1.48 7.93 -20.89
N ASN A 188 0.96 7.16 -21.85
CA ASN A 188 1.77 6.29 -22.71
C ASN A 188 2.63 7.05 -23.74
N ALA A 189 2.34 8.34 -23.97
CA ALA A 189 3.17 9.22 -24.78
C ALA A 189 4.29 9.86 -23.95
N GLU A 190 4.03 10.23 -22.69
CA GLU A 190 5.03 10.82 -21.79
C GLU A 190 5.98 9.77 -21.18
N TRP A 191 5.52 8.53 -20.98
CA TRP A 191 6.29 7.49 -20.28
C TRP A 191 6.85 6.43 -21.24
N PRO A 192 8.09 5.94 -21.01
CA PRO A 192 8.72 4.94 -21.87
C PRO A 192 8.07 3.55 -21.77
N VAL A 193 7.37 3.27 -20.67
CA VAL A 193 6.64 2.01 -20.47
C VAL A 193 5.18 2.23 -20.84
N ARG A 194 4.66 1.41 -21.74
CA ARG A 194 3.24 1.43 -22.11
C ARG A 194 2.41 0.63 -21.11
N TYR A 195 1.29 1.20 -20.70
CA TYR A 195 0.31 0.60 -19.81
C TYR A 195 -1.02 0.41 -20.54
N SER A 196 -1.62 -0.75 -20.38
CA SER A 196 -3.00 -1.02 -20.82
C SER A 196 -4.04 -0.40 -19.89
N SER A 197 -3.65 -0.01 -18.66
CA SER A 197 -4.54 0.58 -17.67
C SER A 197 -3.78 1.20 -16.49
N PHE A 198 -4.36 2.23 -15.87
CA PHE A 198 -3.80 2.90 -14.69
C PHE A 198 -3.54 1.99 -13.47
N PHE A 199 -4.29 0.89 -13.27
CA PHE A 199 -4.03 0.00 -12.12
C PHE A 199 -2.88 -0.98 -12.37
N GLY A 200 -2.28 -0.99 -13.57
CA GLY A 200 -1.01 -1.67 -13.81
C GLY A 200 0.19 -0.92 -13.21
N ILE A 201 0.00 0.33 -12.82
CA ILE A 201 1.07 1.22 -12.34
C ILE A 201 1.39 0.89 -10.88
N ARG A 202 2.67 0.56 -10.61
CA ARG A 202 3.17 0.28 -9.27
C ARG A 202 4.23 1.30 -8.88
N MET A 203 3.89 2.21 -7.96
CA MET A 203 4.80 3.28 -7.52
C MET A 203 5.70 2.90 -6.33
N ILE A 204 5.55 1.69 -5.75
CA ILE A 204 6.10 1.34 -4.42
C ILE A 204 7.62 1.48 -4.36
N ALA A 205 8.33 0.90 -5.32
CA ALA A 205 9.80 0.97 -5.36
C ALA A 205 10.28 2.37 -5.75
N GLN A 206 9.53 3.06 -6.60
CA GLN A 206 9.92 4.35 -7.20
C GLN A 206 9.80 5.51 -6.21
N GLN A 207 8.83 5.49 -5.28
CA GLN A 207 8.77 6.48 -4.20
C GLN A 207 9.87 6.34 -3.15
N ARG A 208 10.44 5.14 -3.06
CA ARG A 208 11.61 4.85 -2.22
C ARG A 208 12.92 5.00 -2.97
N ALA A 209 12.88 5.31 -4.27
CA ALA A 209 14.06 5.65 -5.04
C ALA A 209 14.17 7.19 -5.11
N PRO A 210 15.37 7.76 -4.99
CA PRO A 210 16.66 7.12 -4.76
C PRO A 210 17.02 7.18 -3.25
N LEU A 211 16.39 6.36 -2.40
CA LEU A 211 16.77 6.24 -0.97
C LEU A 211 17.87 5.19 -0.72
N HIS A 212 18.47 4.63 -1.79
CA HIS A 212 19.61 3.71 -1.68
C HIS A 212 20.91 4.51 -1.44
N HIS A 213 21.90 3.90 -0.77
CA HIS A 213 23.21 4.53 -0.50
C HIS A 213 23.93 5.01 -1.78
N ALA A 214 23.69 4.33 -2.91
CA ALA A 214 24.20 4.69 -4.23
C ALA A 214 23.27 5.63 -5.03
N GLY A 215 22.12 5.99 -4.46
CA GLY A 215 21.10 6.80 -5.08
C GLY A 215 21.47 8.27 -5.09
N TRP A 216 21.48 8.86 -6.27
CA TRP A 216 21.58 10.30 -6.48
C TRP A 216 20.21 10.84 -6.84
N ASP A 217 19.94 12.14 -6.64
CA ASP A 217 18.64 12.72 -7.04
C ASP A 217 18.32 12.44 -8.51
N TYR A 218 17.10 12.69 -8.93
CA TYR A 218 16.76 12.69 -10.35
C TYR A 218 16.85 14.13 -10.89
N PRO A 219 16.97 14.34 -12.22
CA PRO A 219 16.83 15.67 -12.81
C PRO A 219 15.55 16.35 -12.29
N ALA A 220 15.62 17.65 -12.00
CA ALA A 220 14.50 18.40 -11.42
C ALA A 220 13.27 18.44 -12.36
N ASP A 221 13.52 18.20 -13.63
CA ASP A 221 12.65 18.23 -14.80
C ASP A 221 12.14 16.84 -15.21
N ASP A 222 12.39 15.78 -14.44
CA ASP A 222 11.81 14.46 -14.70
C ASP A 222 10.29 14.45 -14.36
N PRO A 223 9.40 14.34 -15.37
CA PRO A 223 7.94 14.44 -15.17
C PRO A 223 7.39 13.29 -14.32
N LYS A 224 8.09 12.15 -14.28
CA LYS A 224 7.71 11.00 -13.45
C LYS A 224 8.02 11.26 -11.98
N MET A 225 9.10 11.99 -11.69
CA MET A 225 9.47 12.38 -10.34
C MET A 225 8.58 13.50 -9.81
N GLU A 226 8.21 14.47 -10.65
CA GLU A 226 7.21 15.49 -10.32
C GLU A 226 5.90 14.82 -9.83
N LEU A 227 5.38 13.85 -10.59
CA LEU A 227 4.19 13.09 -10.22
C LEU A 227 4.35 12.37 -8.87
N TYR A 228 5.53 11.84 -8.56
CA TYR A 228 5.76 11.20 -7.26
C TYR A 228 5.79 12.18 -6.12
N GLN A 229 6.43 13.34 -6.28
CA GLN A 229 6.41 14.37 -5.24
C GLN A 229 4.97 14.87 -5.01
N GLU A 230 4.19 15.00 -6.09
CA GLU A 230 2.78 15.37 -5.99
C GLU A 230 1.95 14.30 -5.27
N LEU A 231 2.25 13.01 -5.48
CA LEU A 231 1.62 11.94 -4.71
C LEU A 231 2.00 12.02 -3.22
N LYS A 232 3.26 12.33 -2.89
CA LYS A 232 3.67 12.53 -1.48
C LYS A 232 2.98 13.73 -0.85
N ARG A 233 2.83 14.82 -1.60
CA ARG A 233 2.11 16.04 -1.20
C ARG A 233 0.65 15.71 -0.87
N LEU A 234 -0.05 14.96 -1.73
CA LEU A 234 -1.43 14.55 -1.47
C LEU A 234 -1.61 13.84 -0.11
N TYR A 235 -0.67 12.98 0.30
CA TYR A 235 -0.74 12.33 1.62
C TYR A 235 -0.48 13.31 2.78
N ARG A 236 0.35 14.33 2.56
CA ARG A 236 0.58 15.41 3.51
C ARG A 236 -0.67 16.28 3.67
N VAL A 237 -1.34 16.63 2.56
CA VAL A 237 -2.64 17.34 2.57
C VAL A 237 -3.72 16.52 3.25
N ARG A 238 -3.84 15.22 2.97
CA ARG A 238 -4.82 14.37 3.63
C ARG A 238 -4.61 14.30 5.14
N ALA A 239 -3.36 14.37 5.59
CA ALA A 239 -3.04 14.41 7.01
C ALA A 239 -3.47 15.76 7.60
N TYR A 240 -3.01 16.89 7.04
CA TYR A 240 -3.10 18.21 7.68
C TYR A 240 -4.28 19.09 7.24
N GLY A 241 -4.95 18.74 6.14
CA GLY A 241 -6.14 19.40 5.62
C GLY A 241 -5.89 20.50 4.60
N THR A 242 -4.66 21.02 4.48
CA THR A 242 -4.30 22.11 3.54
C THR A 242 -2.93 21.85 2.91
N ASP A 243 -2.72 22.41 1.72
CA ASP A 243 -1.39 22.62 1.11
C ASP A 243 -0.88 24.05 1.34
N GLU A 244 -1.77 24.98 1.71
CA GLU A 244 -1.43 26.39 1.87
C GLU A 244 -0.56 26.60 3.11
N ILE A 245 0.60 27.19 2.86
CA ILE A 245 1.56 27.68 3.85
C ILE A 245 0.99 28.99 4.42
N SER A 246 -0.16 28.94 5.09
CA SER A 246 -0.47 30.01 6.04
C SER A 246 0.51 29.86 7.19
N ALA A 247 1.44 30.82 7.31
CA ALA A 247 2.46 30.82 8.36
C ALA A 247 1.84 30.76 9.77
N ASP A 248 0.58 31.20 9.90
CA ASP A 248 -0.06 31.43 11.20
C ASP A 248 -1.03 30.31 11.61
N ALA A 249 -1.43 29.41 10.70
CA ALA A 249 -2.34 28.31 11.01
C ALA A 249 -1.56 27.05 11.41
N GLU A 250 -1.71 26.64 12.66
CA GLU A 250 -1.10 25.38 13.12
C GLU A 250 -1.81 24.15 12.54
N PRO A 251 -1.06 23.17 12.00
CA PRO A 251 -1.66 21.97 11.45
C PRO A 251 -2.27 21.15 12.59
N PRO A 252 -3.40 20.49 12.34
CA PRO A 252 -3.97 19.62 13.34
C PRO A 252 -3.02 18.43 13.61
N ALA A 253 -2.93 18.01 14.88
CA ALA A 253 -1.99 16.97 15.33
C ALA A 253 -2.37 15.58 14.78
N TYR A 254 -1.86 15.24 13.59
CA TYR A 254 -2.08 13.98 12.91
C TYR A 254 -0.79 13.41 12.33
N PHE A 255 -0.73 12.08 12.25
CA PHE A 255 0.35 11.34 11.61
C PHE A 255 0.21 11.40 10.09
N SER A 256 1.22 11.95 9.43
CA SER A 256 1.33 11.91 7.97
C SER A 256 2.03 10.63 7.52
N ARG A 257 1.50 10.01 6.47
CA ARG A 257 2.13 8.86 5.81
C ARG A 257 3.38 9.23 5.01
N THR A 258 3.60 10.53 4.80
CA THR A 258 4.85 11.07 4.30
C THR A 258 5.68 11.49 5.51
N THR A 259 6.74 10.74 5.81
CA THR A 259 7.63 10.96 6.96
C THR A 259 9.02 11.38 6.50
N PRO A 260 9.75 12.19 7.28
CA PRO A 260 11.15 12.48 7.00
C PRO A 260 11.96 11.19 6.90
N TYR A 261 13.01 11.19 6.06
CA TYR A 261 13.91 10.05 5.95
C TYR A 261 14.83 9.98 7.16
N GLU A 262 14.61 8.98 8.02
CA GLU A 262 15.40 8.76 9.22
C GLU A 262 16.79 8.19 8.89
N SER A 263 17.83 8.91 9.27
CA SER A 263 19.23 8.51 9.14
C SER A 263 19.74 7.68 10.33
N ARG A 264 19.17 7.84 11.53
CA ARG A 264 19.57 7.10 12.74
C ARG A 264 19.44 5.57 12.56
N PRO A 265 18.37 5.02 11.96
CA PRO A 265 18.28 3.57 11.71
C PRO A 265 19.39 3.03 10.81
N LEU A 266 19.93 3.83 9.89
CA LEU A 266 21.06 3.43 9.04
C LEU A 266 22.33 3.26 9.87
N TRP A 267 22.57 4.18 10.81
CA TRP A 267 23.69 4.10 11.73
C TRP A 267 23.58 2.87 12.64
N LEU A 268 22.40 2.61 13.19
CA LEU A 268 22.16 1.40 13.98
C LEU A 268 22.36 0.12 13.14
N ALA A 269 21.86 0.10 11.90
CA ALA A 269 22.05 -1.03 11.00
C ALA A 269 23.54 -1.26 10.65
N TRP A 270 24.31 -0.19 10.51
CA TRP A 270 25.77 -0.26 10.33
C TRP A 270 26.45 -0.92 11.53
N LEU A 271 26.17 -0.42 12.74
CA LEU A 271 26.72 -0.99 13.99
C LEU A 271 26.34 -2.46 14.20
N LYS A 272 25.19 -2.90 13.69
CA LYS A 272 24.72 -4.30 13.78
C LYS A 272 25.41 -5.25 12.81
N ARG A 273 26.27 -4.78 11.88
CA ARG A 273 26.97 -5.66 10.95
C ARG A 273 28.06 -6.46 11.66
N ALA A 274 28.19 -7.74 11.33
CA ALA A 274 29.20 -8.61 11.92
C ALA A 274 30.63 -8.10 11.70
N ASP A 275 30.94 -7.55 10.52
CA ASP A 275 32.26 -6.99 10.22
C ASP A 275 32.56 -5.72 11.01
N VAL A 276 31.54 -4.89 11.28
CA VAL A 276 31.66 -3.68 12.10
C VAL A 276 31.86 -4.08 13.57
N GLN A 277 31.05 -5.00 14.08
CA GLN A 277 31.19 -5.52 15.45
C GLN A 277 32.57 -6.10 15.73
N ALA A 278 33.14 -6.86 14.78
CA ALA A 278 34.49 -7.40 14.91
C ALA A 278 35.55 -6.29 15.06
N ARG A 279 35.42 -5.18 14.31
CA ARG A 279 36.32 -4.02 14.41
C ARG A 279 36.10 -3.19 15.67
N LEU A 280 34.88 -3.22 16.22
CA LEU A 280 34.54 -2.66 17.52
C LEU A 280 35.00 -3.53 18.70
N GLY A 281 35.62 -4.69 18.44
CA GLY A 281 36.12 -5.60 19.48
C GLY A 281 35.01 -6.37 20.20
N LEU A 282 33.82 -6.49 19.59
CA LEU A 282 32.70 -7.26 20.14
C LEU A 282 32.81 -8.74 19.75
N PRO A 283 32.32 -9.66 20.61
CA PRO A 283 32.42 -11.09 20.36
C PRO A 283 31.62 -11.51 19.11
N PRO A 284 32.16 -12.43 18.28
CA PRO A 284 31.49 -12.90 17.08
C PRO A 284 30.21 -13.67 17.42
N GLY A 285 29.14 -13.46 16.65
CA GLY A 285 27.87 -14.16 16.80
C GLY A 285 26.94 -13.61 17.90
N GLY A 286 27.35 -12.56 18.63
CA GLY A 286 26.50 -11.86 19.59
C GLY A 286 25.45 -10.96 18.91
N THR A 287 24.34 -10.69 19.63
CA THR A 287 23.37 -9.66 19.21
C THR A 287 23.82 -8.32 19.78
N PHE A 288 24.03 -7.31 18.94
CA PHE A 288 24.39 -5.97 19.39
C PHE A 288 23.24 -5.30 20.18
N THR A 289 23.52 -4.94 21.42
CA THR A 289 22.60 -4.34 22.39
C THR A 289 22.90 -2.87 22.66
N SER A 290 21.97 -2.14 23.29
CA SER A 290 22.20 -0.76 23.71
C SER A 290 23.29 -0.66 24.79
N ASP A 291 23.43 -1.70 25.62
CA ASP A 291 24.49 -1.80 26.63
C ASP A 291 25.88 -1.94 26.00
N ASP A 292 25.99 -2.68 24.88
CA ASP A 292 27.22 -2.74 24.11
C ASP A 292 27.62 -1.35 23.60
N TYR A 293 26.67 -0.60 23.07
CA TYR A 293 26.91 0.77 22.64
C TYR A 293 27.31 1.67 23.81
N ALA A 294 26.62 1.55 24.95
CA ALA A 294 26.91 2.35 26.14
C ALA A 294 28.35 2.13 26.64
N ARG A 295 28.82 0.87 26.64
CA ARG A 295 30.21 0.52 26.95
C ARG A 295 31.20 1.12 25.95
N LEU A 296 30.91 1.03 24.65
CA LEU A 296 31.78 1.54 23.59
C LEU A 296 31.85 3.07 23.56
N ALA A 297 30.74 3.75 23.81
CA ALA A 297 30.63 5.19 23.76
C ALA A 297 30.99 5.87 25.09
N GLY A 298 31.12 5.12 26.18
CA GLY A 298 31.40 5.67 27.52
C GLY A 298 30.24 6.50 28.09
N ARG A 299 29.02 6.32 27.58
CA ARG A 299 27.82 7.08 27.97
C ARG A 299 26.62 6.15 28.12
N ALA A 300 25.67 6.52 28.99
CA ALA A 300 24.43 5.78 29.12
C ALA A 300 23.64 5.79 27.79
N CYS A 301 23.11 4.64 27.40
CA CYS A 301 22.22 4.48 26.26
C CYS A 301 21.10 3.52 26.69
N PRO A 302 20.01 4.03 27.30
CA PRO A 302 18.96 3.18 27.88
C PRO A 302 18.23 2.35 26.81
N GLY A 303 18.29 2.77 25.56
CA GLY A 303 17.80 2.02 24.41
C GLY A 303 18.24 2.66 23.10
N PHE A 304 18.19 1.91 22.01
CA PHE A 304 18.58 2.42 20.68
C PHE A 304 17.71 3.58 20.16
N GLU A 305 16.58 3.84 20.80
CA GLU A 305 15.74 5.01 20.55
C GLU A 305 16.36 6.33 21.02
N HIS A 306 17.31 6.26 21.96
CA HIS A 306 18.13 7.38 22.45
C HIS A 306 19.53 7.37 21.85
N LEU A 307 19.78 6.53 20.82
CA LEU A 307 21.06 6.50 20.13
C LEU A 307 21.32 7.90 19.53
N PRO A 308 22.41 8.59 19.93
CA PRO A 308 22.68 9.94 19.46
C PRO A 308 22.97 9.91 17.95
N PHE A 309 22.42 10.90 17.25
CA PHE A 309 22.68 11.12 15.83
C PHE A 309 22.72 12.63 15.55
N PRO A 310 23.80 13.18 14.96
CA PRO A 310 25.01 12.51 14.50
C PRO A 310 25.83 11.94 15.67
N LEU A 311 26.92 11.22 15.37
CA LEU A 311 27.83 10.79 16.42
C LEU A 311 28.39 12.04 17.16
N PRO A 312 28.33 12.08 18.51
CA PRO A 312 28.84 13.18 19.31
C PRO A 312 30.33 13.49 19.10
N ASP A 313 30.71 14.76 19.26
CA ASP A 313 32.08 15.26 19.08
C ASP A 313 33.06 14.81 20.19
N ASP A 314 32.56 14.25 21.28
CA ASP A 314 33.32 13.64 22.36
C ASP A 314 33.41 12.10 22.26
N ALA A 315 32.83 11.50 21.22
CA ALA A 315 32.83 10.05 21.06
C ALA A 315 34.25 9.45 20.93
N PRO A 316 34.50 8.26 21.51
CA PRO A 316 35.81 7.61 21.45
C PRO A 316 36.34 7.40 20.03
N ALA A 317 37.67 7.45 19.87
CA ALA A 317 38.35 7.39 18.56
C ALA A 317 37.95 6.16 17.74
N LEU A 318 37.74 5.01 18.40
CA LEU A 318 37.33 3.77 17.75
C LEU A 318 35.93 3.91 17.10
N LEU A 319 34.99 4.53 17.82
CA LEU A 319 33.64 4.75 17.32
C LEU A 319 33.60 5.85 16.24
N ARG A 320 34.46 6.88 16.38
CA ARG A 320 34.65 7.92 15.35
C ARG A 320 35.17 7.35 14.05
N ALA A 321 36.14 6.44 14.09
CA ALA A 321 36.67 5.79 12.89
C ALA A 321 35.58 4.98 12.14
N GLU A 322 34.67 4.32 12.85
CA GLU A 322 33.54 3.63 12.22
C GLU A 322 32.45 4.58 11.72
N TRP A 323 32.23 5.71 12.40
CA TRP A 323 31.35 6.76 11.90
C TRP A 323 31.86 7.35 10.58
N ASP A 324 33.15 7.64 10.49
CA ASP A 324 33.79 8.14 9.27
C ASP A 324 33.64 7.16 8.10
N ARG A 325 33.79 5.85 8.38
CA ARG A 325 33.55 4.78 7.39
C ARG A 325 32.08 4.70 6.98
N PHE A 326 31.17 4.82 7.93
CA PHE A 326 29.73 4.85 7.66
C PHE A 326 29.37 6.02 6.75
N VAL A 327 29.83 7.24 7.07
CA VAL A 327 29.57 8.45 6.27
C VAL A 327 30.11 8.29 4.83
N ARG A 328 31.31 7.71 4.64
CA ARG A 328 31.87 7.50 3.29
C ARG A 328 31.18 6.40 2.49
N THR A 329 30.81 5.29 3.12
CA THR A 329 30.50 4.05 2.40
C THR A 329 29.03 3.67 2.41
N ALA A 330 28.29 4.06 3.45
CA ALA A 330 26.91 3.62 3.65
C ALA A 330 25.90 4.77 3.74
N TYR A 331 26.34 5.99 4.11
CA TYR A 331 25.43 7.12 4.19
C TYR A 331 24.94 7.56 2.80
N PRO A 332 23.65 7.89 2.62
CA PRO A 332 23.13 8.29 1.32
C PRO A 332 23.83 9.53 0.78
N ARG A 333 24.48 9.39 -0.38
CA ARG A 333 25.28 10.47 -0.97
C ARG A 333 24.48 11.74 -1.28
N ARG A 334 23.19 11.60 -1.62
CA ARG A 334 22.27 12.73 -1.84
C ARG A 334 22.07 13.61 -0.59
N LEU A 335 22.35 13.06 0.60
CA LEU A 335 22.26 13.73 1.89
C LEU A 335 23.61 14.26 2.37
N LEU A 336 24.63 14.25 1.51
CA LEU A 336 25.91 14.92 1.75
C LEU A 336 25.92 16.26 1.00
N ARG A 337 26.44 17.29 1.65
CA ARG A 337 26.76 18.58 1.02
C ARG A 337 28.25 18.83 1.15
N VAL A 338 28.81 19.47 0.15
CA VAL A 338 30.22 19.85 0.19
C VAL A 338 30.30 21.28 0.71
N ARG A 339 31.10 21.48 1.76
CA ARG A 339 31.54 22.80 2.19
C ARG A 339 32.62 23.26 1.23
N ILE A 340 32.27 24.21 0.37
CA ILE A 340 33.15 24.70 -0.69
C ILE A 340 34.30 25.48 -0.04
N THR A 341 35.54 25.05 -0.30
CA THR A 341 36.76 25.80 0.01
C THR A 341 37.53 26.09 -1.27
N PRO A 342 38.37 27.14 -1.31
CA PRO A 342 39.15 27.48 -2.50
C PRO A 342 39.99 26.30 -3.03
N GLU A 343 40.59 25.53 -2.12
CA GLU A 343 41.44 24.38 -2.43
C GLU A 343 40.64 23.24 -3.05
N LEU A 344 39.44 22.99 -2.54
CA LEU A 344 38.56 21.94 -3.05
C LEU A 344 37.96 22.32 -4.41
N GLU A 345 37.66 23.61 -4.61
CA GLU A 345 37.21 24.12 -5.90
C GLU A 345 38.30 24.03 -6.97
N GLU A 346 39.56 24.23 -6.60
CA GLU A 346 40.71 23.99 -7.48
C GLU A 346 40.91 22.50 -7.78
N ALA A 347 40.83 21.64 -6.77
CA ALA A 347 40.90 20.19 -6.94
C ALA A 347 39.79 19.67 -7.86
N TYR A 348 38.57 20.21 -7.76
CA TYR A 348 37.47 19.87 -8.65
C TYR A 348 37.73 20.32 -10.09
N ARG A 349 38.23 21.55 -10.29
CA ARG A 349 38.61 22.04 -11.62
C ARG A 349 39.66 21.15 -12.27
N HIS A 350 40.69 20.76 -11.52
CA HIS A 350 41.73 19.84 -12.00
C HIS A 350 41.15 18.46 -12.36
N TYR A 351 40.28 17.91 -11.51
CA TYR A 351 39.59 16.65 -11.75
C TYR A 351 38.73 16.70 -13.03
N VAL A 352 37.90 17.72 -13.20
CA VAL A 352 37.03 17.88 -14.37
C VAL A 352 37.85 18.07 -15.65
N ALA A 353 38.92 18.87 -15.60
CA ALA A 353 39.82 19.05 -16.74
C ALA A 353 40.46 17.72 -17.18
N GLY A 354 40.87 16.87 -16.23
CA GLY A 354 41.44 15.56 -16.52
C GLY A 354 40.45 14.57 -17.13
N VAL A 355 39.19 14.57 -16.66
CA VAL A 355 38.17 13.61 -17.12
C VAL A 355 37.48 14.04 -18.41
N CYS A 356 36.99 15.28 -18.48
CA CYS A 356 36.21 15.76 -19.62
C CYS A 356 37.10 16.16 -20.80
N ARG A 357 38.30 16.70 -20.53
CA ARG A 357 39.26 17.28 -21.49
C ARG A 357 38.73 18.47 -22.31
N THR A 358 37.46 18.47 -22.73
CA THR A 358 36.81 19.56 -23.47
C THR A 358 35.49 20.02 -22.80
N PRO A 359 35.09 21.28 -22.98
CA PRO A 359 33.82 21.83 -22.45
C PRO A 359 32.56 21.10 -22.96
N GLU A 360 32.57 20.57 -24.18
CA GLU A 360 31.44 19.83 -24.77
C GLU A 360 31.23 18.49 -24.06
N ALA A 361 32.31 17.82 -23.67
CA ALA A 361 32.23 16.57 -22.91
C ALA A 361 31.67 16.80 -21.50
N TYR A 362 32.01 17.93 -20.87
CA TYR A 362 31.41 18.35 -19.60
C TYR A 362 29.90 18.54 -19.76
N THR A 363 29.49 19.32 -20.77
CA THR A 363 28.07 19.59 -21.05
C THR A 363 27.29 18.30 -21.32
N ARG A 364 27.89 17.34 -22.03
CA ARG A 364 27.28 16.02 -22.28
C ARG A 364 27.10 15.18 -21.01
N LEU A 365 28.03 15.27 -20.05
CA LEU A 365 28.02 14.46 -18.83
C LEU A 365 27.18 15.06 -17.69
N THR A 366 27.10 16.39 -17.61
CA THR A 366 26.40 17.11 -16.53
C THR A 366 25.06 17.69 -16.97
N GLY A 367 24.85 17.87 -18.28
CA GLY A 367 23.72 18.62 -18.82
C GLY A 367 23.82 20.13 -18.61
N GLN A 368 24.92 20.63 -18.04
CA GLN A 368 25.14 22.05 -17.75
C GLN A 368 26.13 22.67 -18.73
N THR A 369 25.76 23.82 -19.30
CA THR A 369 26.64 24.62 -20.16
C THR A 369 27.55 25.50 -19.32
N LEU A 370 28.85 25.52 -19.67
CA LEU A 370 29.80 26.47 -19.08
C LEU A 370 29.48 27.90 -19.56
N PRO A 371 29.53 28.92 -18.68
CA PRO A 371 29.24 30.31 -19.05
C PRO A 371 30.18 30.89 -20.11
N ASP A 372 31.42 30.39 -20.15
CA ASP A 372 32.45 30.79 -21.12
C ASP A 372 33.21 29.53 -21.59
N ALA A 373 32.82 29.00 -22.75
CA ALA A 373 33.45 27.82 -23.33
C ALA A 373 34.87 28.10 -23.87
N THR A 374 35.21 29.37 -24.13
CA THR A 374 36.51 29.78 -24.68
C THR A 374 37.63 29.84 -23.65
N SER A 375 37.31 30.02 -22.37
CA SER A 375 38.27 29.96 -21.25
C SER A 375 38.39 28.57 -20.58
N GLY A 376 37.84 27.53 -21.23
CA GLY A 376 37.95 26.14 -20.78
C GLY A 376 37.24 25.89 -19.44
N PHE A 377 37.99 25.46 -18.42
CA PHE A 377 37.46 25.14 -17.08
C PHE A 377 37.84 26.17 -16.00
N VAL A 378 38.48 27.29 -16.37
CA VAL A 378 39.00 28.27 -15.40
C VAL A 378 37.89 28.90 -14.55
N GLY A 379 36.72 29.16 -15.16
CA GLY A 379 35.53 29.71 -14.50
C GLY A 379 34.60 28.69 -13.83
N LEU A 380 34.95 27.41 -13.83
CA LEU A 380 34.09 26.36 -13.25
C LEU A 380 34.10 26.46 -11.71
N ARG A 381 32.92 26.65 -11.12
CA ARG A 381 32.70 26.62 -9.66
C ARG A 381 32.33 25.22 -9.21
N LEU A 382 32.80 24.83 -8.02
CA LEU A 382 32.35 23.58 -7.39
C LEU A 382 30.93 23.79 -6.87
N PRO A 383 29.91 23.08 -7.39
CA PRO A 383 28.56 23.20 -6.82
C PRO A 383 28.54 22.61 -5.41
N ALA A 384 27.64 23.09 -4.54
CA ALA A 384 27.44 22.47 -3.22
C ALA A 384 26.87 21.03 -3.32
N TYR A 385 26.24 20.74 -4.46
CA TYR A 385 25.65 19.46 -4.82
C TYR A 385 25.38 19.38 -6.33
N GLU A 386 25.66 18.21 -6.93
CA GLU A 386 25.33 17.91 -8.33
C GLU A 386 24.96 16.42 -8.48
N ASN A 387 24.24 16.07 -9.54
CA ASN A 387 23.84 14.71 -9.86
C ASN A 387 24.43 14.21 -11.20
N SER A 388 25.71 14.50 -11.43
CA SER A 388 26.43 13.99 -12.61
C SER A 388 27.38 12.88 -12.23
N THR A 389 27.70 11.99 -13.18
CA THR A 389 28.70 10.92 -13.00
C THR A 389 30.05 11.47 -12.51
N LEU A 390 30.42 12.69 -12.91
CA LEU A 390 31.61 13.40 -12.43
C LEU A 390 31.56 13.61 -10.92
N TRP A 391 30.46 14.20 -10.45
CA TRP A 391 30.25 14.42 -9.02
C TRP A 391 30.27 13.10 -8.24
N ARG A 392 29.71 12.01 -8.79
CA ARG A 392 29.69 10.70 -8.12
C ARG A 392 31.07 10.11 -7.85
N ASN A 393 32.01 10.42 -8.72
CA ASN A 393 33.38 9.93 -8.68
C ASN A 393 34.31 10.91 -7.94
N PHE A 394 33.95 12.18 -7.85
CA PHE A 394 34.67 13.20 -7.10
C PHE A 394 34.37 13.14 -5.59
N ILE A 395 33.09 13.04 -5.18
CA ILE A 395 32.69 13.04 -3.76
C ILE A 395 33.47 12.07 -2.86
N PRO A 396 33.77 10.81 -3.28
CA PRO A 396 34.57 9.90 -2.46
C PRO A 396 35.98 10.41 -2.11
N GLN A 397 36.53 11.32 -2.92
CA GLN A 397 37.87 11.91 -2.75
C GLN A 397 37.85 13.11 -1.77
N VAL A 398 36.66 13.68 -1.49
CA VAL A 398 36.53 14.84 -0.60
C VAL A 398 36.87 14.44 0.85
N PRO A 399 37.67 15.25 1.57
CA PRO A 399 37.90 15.07 3.00
C PRO A 399 36.60 15.10 3.80
N LEU A 400 36.44 14.22 4.79
CA LEU A 400 35.22 14.17 5.62
C LEU A 400 34.94 15.48 6.35
N ALA A 401 35.97 16.23 6.74
CA ALA A 401 35.83 17.54 7.39
C ALA A 401 35.15 18.58 6.49
N GLN A 402 35.18 18.40 5.16
CA GLN A 402 34.52 19.25 4.17
C GLN A 402 33.17 18.69 3.72
N LEU A 403 32.74 17.54 4.27
CA LEU A 403 31.43 16.95 4.01
C LEU A 403 30.48 17.27 5.16
N GLU A 404 29.39 17.92 4.82
CA GLU A 404 28.29 18.19 5.72
C GLU A 404 27.21 17.12 5.55
N VAL A 405 26.90 16.44 6.67
CA VAL A 405 25.82 15.46 6.75
C VAL A 405 24.51 16.23 6.92
N LEU A 406 23.61 16.12 5.95
CA LEU A 406 22.22 16.56 6.10
C LEU A 406 21.40 15.38 6.60
N SER A 407 20.69 15.54 7.71
CA SER A 407 19.76 14.52 8.19
C SER A 407 18.44 15.12 8.63
N ALA A 408 17.38 14.32 8.56
CA ALA A 408 16.09 14.71 9.12
C ALA A 408 16.19 14.89 10.64
N GLU A 409 16.98 14.05 11.32
CA GLU A 409 17.24 14.12 12.75
C GLU A 409 17.86 15.45 13.15
N GLN A 410 18.94 15.90 12.49
CA GLN A 410 19.54 17.20 12.78
C GLN A 410 18.56 18.34 12.55
N ALA A 411 17.77 18.28 11.47
CA ALA A 411 16.75 19.29 11.20
C ALA A 411 15.69 19.33 12.32
N TRP A 412 15.25 18.16 12.81
CA TRP A 412 14.31 18.04 13.92
C TRP A 412 14.91 18.54 15.24
N GLN A 413 16.15 18.19 15.53
CA GLN A 413 16.87 18.64 16.73
C GLN A 413 17.07 20.15 16.72
N ASN A 414 17.40 20.73 15.57
CA ASN A 414 17.47 22.18 15.39
C ASN A 414 16.11 22.83 15.61
N PHE A 415 15.03 22.26 15.07
CA PHE A 415 13.66 22.72 15.33
C PHE A 415 13.34 22.72 16.83
N LEU A 416 13.67 21.64 17.55
CA LEU A 416 13.47 21.55 19.00
C LEU A 416 14.33 22.56 19.76
N ARG A 417 15.59 22.78 19.33
CA ARG A 417 16.49 23.75 19.94
C ARG A 417 15.95 25.18 19.78
N THR A 418 15.47 25.54 18.60
CA THR A 418 14.83 26.84 18.35
C THR A 418 13.55 27.02 19.18
N ARG A 419 12.77 25.95 19.36
CA ARG A 419 11.47 26.02 20.04
C ARG A 419 11.57 26.02 21.57
N TYR A 420 12.48 25.24 22.14
CA TYR A 420 12.58 25.03 23.60
C TYR A 420 13.83 25.63 24.23
N GLY A 421 14.85 25.98 23.45
CA GLY A 421 16.12 26.56 23.90
C GLY A 421 17.04 25.56 24.60
N THR A 422 16.57 24.91 25.67
CA THR A 422 17.35 24.00 26.52
C THR A 422 16.79 22.58 26.53
N VAL A 423 17.67 21.59 26.79
CA VAL A 423 17.27 20.17 26.89
C VAL A 423 16.35 19.95 28.09
N GLN A 424 16.55 20.69 29.18
CA GLN A 424 15.71 20.62 30.39
C GLN A 424 14.28 21.08 30.10
N ALA A 425 14.11 22.17 29.35
CA ALA A 425 12.78 22.63 28.93
C ALA A 425 12.09 21.62 28.00
N LEU A 426 12.85 21.02 27.07
CA LEU A 426 12.34 19.94 26.22
C LEU A 426 11.91 18.71 27.03
N ASN A 427 12.74 18.27 27.97
CA ASN A 427 12.46 17.14 28.86
C ASN A 427 11.19 17.38 29.68
N ALA A 428 11.02 18.59 30.24
CA ALA A 428 9.80 18.98 30.95
C ALA A 428 8.57 19.00 30.03
N ALA A 429 8.71 19.45 28.78
CA ALA A 429 7.59 19.52 27.84
C ALA A 429 7.16 18.15 27.32
N TYR A 430 8.11 17.23 27.07
CA TYR A 430 7.85 15.94 26.44
C TYR A 430 7.81 14.77 27.42
N GLY A 431 8.14 15.00 28.71
CA GLY A 431 8.30 13.93 29.69
C GLY A 431 9.51 13.04 29.39
N TRP A 432 10.51 13.57 28.68
CA TRP A 432 11.75 12.86 28.34
C TRP A 432 12.83 13.06 29.39
N GLN A 433 13.88 12.25 29.31
CA GLN A 433 15.08 12.33 30.14
C GLN A 433 16.33 12.34 29.26
N LEU A 434 16.37 13.22 28.25
CA LEU A 434 17.51 13.33 27.35
C LEU A 434 18.69 14.03 28.05
N ALA A 435 19.90 13.57 27.75
CA ALA A 435 21.13 14.24 28.15
C ALA A 435 21.51 15.36 27.16
N ALA A 436 21.20 15.17 25.88
CA ALA A 436 21.52 16.11 24.80
C ALA A 436 20.43 16.13 23.72
N PHE A 437 20.37 17.20 22.94
CA PHE A 437 19.45 17.28 21.78
C PHE A 437 19.71 16.17 20.76
N ASP A 438 20.95 15.67 20.62
CA ASP A 438 21.32 14.65 19.62
C ASP A 438 20.62 13.29 19.86
N GLU A 439 20.14 13.06 21.09
CA GLU A 439 19.34 11.89 21.47
C GLU A 439 17.86 12.03 21.11
N ALA A 440 17.39 13.23 20.74
CA ALA A 440 16.00 13.49 20.42
C ALA A 440 15.60 12.74 19.15
N ARG A 441 14.65 11.79 19.30
CA ARG A 441 14.08 11.03 18.19
C ARG A 441 12.80 11.66 17.65
N PHE A 442 12.34 11.16 16.51
CA PHE A 442 11.00 11.47 16.04
C PHE A 442 9.94 10.84 16.96
N PRO A 443 8.88 11.57 17.32
CA PRO A 443 7.78 11.05 18.14
C PRO A 443 6.77 10.26 17.29
N THR A 444 7.26 9.35 16.45
CA THR A 444 6.43 8.63 15.46
C THR A 444 5.44 7.67 16.13
N ARG A 445 5.83 7.02 17.23
CA ARG A 445 4.95 6.09 17.98
C ARG A 445 3.81 6.85 18.62
N GLU A 446 4.14 7.97 19.25
CA GLU A 446 3.20 8.90 19.88
C GLU A 446 2.27 9.51 18.82
N ALA A 447 2.80 9.88 17.65
CA ALA A 447 2.02 10.37 16.52
C ALA A 447 0.99 9.34 16.04
N LEU A 448 1.38 8.08 15.90
CA LEU A 448 0.45 7.00 15.57
C LEU A 448 -0.63 6.83 16.66
N ALA A 449 -0.25 6.82 17.94
CA ALA A 449 -1.17 6.64 19.05
C ALA A 449 -2.18 7.80 19.19
N VAL A 450 -1.71 9.06 19.21
CA VAL A 450 -2.56 10.25 19.30
C VAL A 450 -3.47 10.37 18.09
N THR A 451 -2.97 10.09 16.88
CA THR A 451 -3.79 10.11 15.67
C THR A 451 -4.85 9.03 15.71
N PHE A 452 -4.49 7.82 16.15
CA PHE A 452 -5.45 6.73 16.36
C PHE A 452 -6.52 7.11 17.38
N ALA A 453 -6.15 7.75 18.49
CA ALA A 453 -7.12 8.19 19.50
C ALA A 453 -8.17 9.16 18.91
N ARG A 454 -7.73 10.03 17.99
CA ARG A 454 -8.60 11.04 17.34
C ARG A 454 -9.38 10.52 16.13
N ARG A 455 -8.78 9.63 15.32
CA ARG A 455 -9.31 9.21 14.01
C ARG A 455 -9.53 7.70 13.85
N GLY A 456 -9.20 6.89 14.86
CA GLY A 456 -9.15 5.43 14.74
C GLY A 456 -10.44 4.78 14.24
N TRP A 457 -11.61 5.26 14.65
CA TRP A 457 -12.90 4.80 14.12
C TRP A 457 -13.13 5.19 12.66
N ARG A 458 -12.84 6.46 12.31
CA ARG A 458 -12.95 6.95 10.94
C ARG A 458 -12.03 6.15 10.01
N ASP A 459 -10.78 5.97 10.39
CA ASP A 459 -9.79 5.26 9.58
C ASP A 459 -10.12 3.77 9.46
N PHE A 460 -10.66 3.15 10.52
CA PHE A 460 -11.18 1.79 10.48
C PHE A 460 -12.33 1.64 9.46
N LEU A 461 -13.34 2.52 9.52
CA LEU A 461 -14.48 2.48 8.61
C LEU A 461 -14.05 2.75 7.16
N VAL A 462 -13.21 3.76 6.94
CA VAL A 462 -12.67 4.07 5.61
C VAL A 462 -11.89 2.88 5.05
N GLY A 463 -11.03 2.25 5.87
CA GLY A 463 -10.25 1.09 5.47
C GLY A 463 -11.11 -0.13 5.11
N ALA A 464 -12.15 -0.39 5.91
CA ALA A 464 -13.10 -1.49 5.72
C ALA A 464 -13.87 -1.36 4.39
N PHE A 465 -14.33 -0.15 4.05
CA PHE A 465 -15.10 0.09 2.82
C PHE A 465 -14.22 0.37 1.59
N ALA A 466 -12.93 0.68 1.76
CA ALA A 466 -12.03 1.00 0.64
C ALA A 466 -11.89 -0.17 -0.36
N ASN A 467 -11.91 -1.42 0.09
CA ASN A 467 -11.89 -2.59 -0.81
C ASN A 467 -13.12 -2.64 -1.71
N TYR A 468 -14.31 -2.43 -1.13
CA TYR A 468 -15.56 -2.39 -1.88
C TYR A 468 -15.60 -1.21 -2.84
N ARG A 469 -15.07 -0.06 -2.44
CA ARG A 469 -14.89 1.08 -3.33
C ARG A 469 -13.99 0.70 -4.50
N THR A 470 -12.82 0.11 -4.28
CA THR A 470 -11.92 -0.31 -5.36
C THR A 470 -12.57 -1.35 -6.28
N VAL A 471 -13.28 -2.34 -5.75
CA VAL A 471 -14.00 -3.34 -6.56
C VAL A 471 -15.14 -2.69 -7.33
N GLY A 472 -15.90 -1.78 -6.73
CA GLY A 472 -16.94 -1.01 -7.41
C GLY A 472 -16.33 -0.15 -8.53
N GLU A 473 -15.24 0.55 -8.25
CA GLU A 473 -14.50 1.28 -9.28
C GLU A 473 -14.00 0.32 -10.38
N TYR A 474 -13.53 -0.87 -10.03
CA TYR A 474 -13.15 -1.85 -11.06
C TYR A 474 -14.34 -2.31 -11.92
N LEU A 475 -15.44 -2.74 -11.29
CA LEU A 475 -16.62 -3.30 -11.95
C LEU A 475 -17.37 -2.26 -12.80
N PHE A 476 -17.52 -1.05 -12.26
CA PHE A 476 -18.31 0.01 -12.88
C PHE A 476 -17.45 0.98 -13.70
N LEU A 477 -16.24 1.31 -13.25
CA LEU A 477 -15.36 2.25 -13.96
C LEU A 477 -14.42 1.54 -14.94
N ARG A 478 -13.86 0.36 -14.67
CA ARG A 478 -12.76 -0.19 -15.50
C ARG A 478 -13.15 -0.80 -16.85
N GLY A 479 -14.43 -0.90 -17.17
CA GLY A 479 -14.87 -1.12 -18.55
C GLY A 479 -15.70 -2.38 -18.71
N GLN A 480 -16.97 -2.17 -19.00
CA GLN A 480 -17.91 -3.14 -19.58
C GLN A 480 -18.08 -4.47 -18.83
N ALA A 481 -17.36 -4.83 -17.78
CA ALA A 481 -17.51 -6.14 -17.13
C ALA A 481 -18.94 -6.35 -16.61
N PHE A 482 -19.46 -5.34 -15.89
CA PHE A 482 -20.86 -5.37 -15.45
C PHE A 482 -21.83 -5.35 -16.65
N GLY A 483 -21.62 -4.46 -17.63
CA GLY A 483 -22.48 -4.36 -18.82
C GLY A 483 -22.49 -5.62 -19.70
N ASN A 484 -21.33 -6.25 -19.89
CA ASN A 484 -21.13 -7.50 -20.60
C ASN A 484 -21.77 -8.65 -19.83
N THR A 485 -21.65 -8.67 -18.51
CA THR A 485 -22.34 -9.67 -17.68
C THR A 485 -23.85 -9.50 -17.78
N VAL A 486 -24.37 -8.28 -17.69
CA VAL A 486 -25.81 -8.00 -17.86
C VAL A 486 -26.28 -8.39 -19.24
N LEU A 487 -25.56 -8.00 -20.30
CA LEU A 487 -25.89 -8.35 -21.68
C LEU A 487 -25.84 -9.87 -21.90
N LEU A 488 -24.80 -10.54 -21.40
CA LEU A 488 -24.68 -12.00 -21.45
C LEU A 488 -25.85 -12.69 -20.75
N VAL A 489 -26.18 -12.26 -19.53
CA VAL A 489 -27.31 -12.81 -18.76
C VAL A 489 -28.61 -12.58 -19.51
N LEU A 490 -28.85 -11.37 -20.02
CA LEU A 490 -30.04 -11.05 -20.80
C LEU A 490 -30.17 -11.95 -22.04
N LEU A 491 -29.11 -12.05 -22.84
CA LEU A 491 -29.08 -12.90 -24.04
C LEU A 491 -29.29 -14.38 -23.69
N SER A 492 -28.65 -14.85 -22.62
CA SER A 492 -28.78 -16.24 -22.15
C SER A 492 -30.20 -16.54 -21.69
N VAL A 493 -30.81 -15.64 -20.91
CA VAL A 493 -32.19 -15.78 -20.44
C VAL A 493 -33.17 -15.79 -21.62
N LEU A 494 -33.05 -14.82 -22.54
CA LEU A 494 -33.90 -14.75 -23.73
C LEU A 494 -33.78 -16.01 -24.60
N ALA A 495 -32.57 -16.46 -24.87
CA ALA A 495 -32.31 -17.67 -25.64
C ALA A 495 -32.91 -18.92 -24.96
N THR A 496 -32.66 -19.07 -23.66
CA THR A 496 -33.10 -20.22 -22.86
C THR A 496 -34.62 -20.26 -22.72
N LEU A 497 -35.26 -19.12 -22.48
CA LEU A 497 -36.72 -18.99 -22.37
C LEU A 497 -37.44 -19.08 -23.71
N THR A 498 -36.74 -18.86 -24.83
CA THR A 498 -37.33 -19.09 -26.14
C THR A 498 -37.26 -20.58 -26.47
N VAL A 499 -36.08 -21.19 -26.40
CA VAL A 499 -35.86 -22.53 -26.96
C VAL A 499 -36.40 -23.65 -26.06
N ASN A 500 -36.12 -23.60 -24.75
CA ASN A 500 -36.48 -24.73 -23.88
C ASN A 500 -38.00 -24.87 -23.68
N PRO A 501 -38.77 -23.78 -23.44
CA PRO A 501 -40.23 -23.88 -23.38
C PRO A 501 -40.86 -24.31 -24.70
N LEU A 502 -40.39 -23.81 -25.85
CA LEU A 502 -40.90 -24.23 -27.15
C LEU A 502 -40.69 -25.73 -27.39
N ALA A 503 -39.48 -26.23 -27.11
CA ALA A 503 -39.18 -27.65 -27.24
C ALA A 503 -40.01 -28.52 -26.27
N ALA A 504 -40.11 -28.11 -25.01
CA ALA A 504 -40.90 -28.81 -24.00
C ALA A 504 -42.40 -28.82 -24.32
N TYR A 505 -42.93 -27.68 -24.78
CA TYR A 505 -44.33 -27.53 -25.18
C TYR A 505 -44.65 -28.43 -26.37
N ALA A 506 -43.78 -28.44 -27.39
CA ALA A 506 -43.96 -29.29 -28.56
C ALA A 506 -43.99 -30.79 -28.19
N LEU A 507 -43.09 -31.21 -27.30
CA LEU A 507 -43.03 -32.60 -26.79
C LEU A 507 -44.21 -32.96 -25.88
N SER A 508 -44.82 -32.00 -25.20
CA SER A 508 -45.97 -32.20 -24.32
C SER A 508 -47.29 -32.26 -25.10
N ARG A 509 -47.49 -31.37 -26.08
CA ARG A 509 -48.81 -31.11 -26.68
C ARG A 509 -49.04 -31.68 -28.07
N PHE A 510 -48.01 -31.80 -28.92
CA PHE A 510 -48.21 -32.27 -30.31
C PHE A 510 -48.26 -33.80 -30.46
N GLY A 511 -48.23 -34.57 -29.37
CA GLY A 511 -48.42 -36.03 -29.44
C GLY A 511 -47.39 -36.76 -30.32
N LEU A 512 -46.14 -36.28 -30.34
CA LEU A 512 -45.07 -36.85 -31.18
C LEU A 512 -44.81 -38.32 -30.81
N ARG A 513 -44.81 -39.22 -31.81
CA ARG A 513 -44.58 -40.67 -31.62
C ARG A 513 -43.22 -41.00 -30.96
N SER A 514 -42.24 -40.10 -31.07
CA SER A 514 -40.87 -40.30 -30.59
C SER A 514 -40.52 -39.52 -29.32
N THR A 515 -41.50 -38.94 -28.62
CA THR A 515 -41.26 -38.09 -27.44
C THR A 515 -40.38 -38.75 -26.38
N GLU A 516 -40.62 -40.01 -26.04
CA GLU A 516 -39.85 -40.74 -25.01
C GLU A 516 -38.38 -40.93 -25.42
N LYS A 517 -38.12 -41.21 -26.70
CA LYS A 517 -36.75 -41.38 -27.23
C LYS A 517 -35.99 -40.06 -27.22
N ILE A 518 -36.65 -38.96 -27.57
CA ILE A 518 -36.06 -37.61 -27.55
C ILE A 518 -35.72 -37.21 -26.12
N LEU A 519 -36.61 -37.45 -25.16
CA LEU A 519 -36.35 -37.16 -23.75
C LEU A 519 -35.21 -38.02 -23.19
N LEU A 520 -35.17 -39.31 -23.51
CA LEU A 520 -34.08 -40.19 -23.08
C LEU A 520 -32.74 -39.72 -23.63
N PHE A 521 -32.68 -39.30 -24.90
CA PHE A 521 -31.49 -38.69 -25.49
C PHE A 521 -31.06 -37.41 -24.76
N LEU A 522 -31.99 -36.50 -24.49
CA LEU A 522 -31.71 -35.26 -23.75
C LEU A 522 -31.18 -35.54 -22.34
N LEU A 523 -31.74 -36.52 -21.63
CA LEU A 523 -31.27 -36.93 -20.31
C LEU A 523 -29.88 -37.59 -20.37
N ALA A 524 -29.58 -38.36 -21.41
CA ALA A 524 -28.28 -38.98 -21.60
C ALA A 524 -27.15 -37.94 -21.74
N THR A 525 -27.42 -36.76 -22.31
CA THR A 525 -26.42 -35.69 -22.39
C THR A 525 -25.97 -35.18 -21.01
N MET A 526 -26.80 -35.33 -19.98
CA MET A 526 -26.49 -34.94 -18.62
C MET A 526 -25.56 -35.91 -17.89
N ALA A 527 -25.41 -37.13 -18.41
CA ALA A 527 -24.52 -38.13 -17.82
C ALA A 527 -23.04 -37.76 -18.00
N PHE A 528 -22.72 -36.88 -18.95
CA PHE A 528 -21.37 -36.42 -19.21
C PHE A 528 -20.97 -35.27 -18.27
N PRO A 529 -19.85 -35.38 -17.54
CA PRO A 529 -19.35 -34.28 -16.72
C PRO A 529 -18.97 -33.06 -17.57
N ALA A 530 -19.32 -31.86 -17.10
CA ALA A 530 -19.02 -30.61 -17.81
C ALA A 530 -17.53 -30.40 -18.13
N ALA A 531 -16.64 -30.96 -17.31
CA ALA A 531 -15.19 -30.92 -17.54
C ALA A 531 -14.77 -31.69 -18.81
N VAL A 532 -15.43 -32.81 -19.13
CA VAL A 532 -15.13 -33.64 -20.31
C VAL A 532 -15.59 -32.93 -21.58
N THR A 533 -16.72 -32.23 -21.52
CA THR A 533 -17.28 -31.48 -22.65
C THR A 533 -16.61 -30.12 -22.87
N ALA A 534 -15.82 -29.61 -21.93
CA ALA A 534 -15.21 -28.29 -22.00
C ALA A 534 -14.21 -28.15 -23.15
N ILE A 535 -13.30 -29.11 -23.34
CA ILE A 535 -12.30 -29.06 -24.41
C ILE A 535 -12.96 -29.18 -25.79
N PRO A 536 -13.82 -30.18 -26.07
CA PRO A 536 -14.52 -30.27 -27.35
C PRO A 536 -15.39 -29.04 -27.63
N GLY A 537 -16.08 -28.51 -26.62
CA GLY A 537 -16.90 -27.30 -26.76
C GLY A 537 -16.07 -26.08 -27.13
N PHE A 538 -14.89 -25.90 -26.51
CA PHE A 538 -13.97 -24.82 -26.87
C PHE A 538 -13.47 -24.96 -28.32
N LEU A 539 -13.08 -26.16 -28.74
CA LEU A 539 -12.64 -26.41 -30.13
C LEU A 539 -13.75 -26.11 -31.12
N LEU A 540 -14.99 -26.53 -30.85
CA LEU A 540 -16.14 -26.23 -31.71
C LEU A 540 -16.37 -24.73 -31.87
N ILE A 541 -16.37 -23.96 -30.76
CA ILE A 541 -16.54 -22.51 -30.81
C ILE A 541 -15.40 -21.81 -31.55
N ARG A 542 -14.17 -22.31 -31.40
CA ARG A 542 -13.01 -21.83 -32.17
C ARG A 542 -13.17 -22.07 -33.66
N ASP A 543 -13.54 -23.29 -34.03
CA ASP A 543 -13.65 -23.70 -35.43
C ASP A 543 -14.83 -22.98 -36.12
N LEU A 544 -15.86 -22.59 -35.35
CA LEU A 544 -16.95 -21.71 -35.79
C LEU A 544 -16.55 -20.21 -35.87
N GLY A 545 -15.33 -19.84 -35.47
CA GLY A 545 -14.86 -18.45 -35.50
C GLY A 545 -15.54 -17.52 -34.48
N LEU A 546 -16.21 -18.08 -33.45
CA LEU A 546 -17.01 -17.33 -32.49
C LEU A 546 -16.24 -16.88 -31.23
N LEU A 547 -14.92 -17.10 -31.18
CA LEU A 547 -14.10 -16.72 -30.04
C LEU A 547 -14.20 -15.24 -29.72
N ASN A 548 -14.16 -14.91 -28.42
CA ASN A 548 -14.29 -13.55 -27.90
C ASN A 548 -15.62 -12.84 -28.25
N THR A 549 -16.70 -13.59 -28.50
CA THR A 549 -18.06 -13.06 -28.70
C THR A 549 -19.02 -13.55 -27.62
N PHE A 550 -20.18 -12.91 -27.47
CA PHE A 550 -21.25 -13.41 -26.57
C PHE A 550 -21.84 -14.74 -27.06
N ALA A 551 -21.86 -14.99 -28.37
CA ALA A 551 -22.39 -16.22 -28.95
C ALA A 551 -21.64 -17.47 -28.46
N ALA A 552 -20.32 -17.36 -28.25
CA ALA A 552 -19.50 -18.42 -27.66
C ALA A 552 -19.98 -18.89 -26.30
N LEU A 553 -20.64 -18.03 -25.52
CA LEU A 553 -21.13 -18.33 -24.17
C LEU A 553 -22.62 -18.74 -24.18
N VAL A 554 -23.42 -18.07 -25.02
CA VAL A 554 -24.87 -18.29 -25.08
C VAL A 554 -25.23 -19.57 -25.84
N LEU A 555 -24.64 -19.82 -27.01
CA LEU A 555 -25.05 -20.93 -27.88
C LEU A 555 -24.88 -22.32 -27.23
N PRO A 556 -23.77 -22.64 -26.54
CA PRO A 556 -23.61 -23.95 -25.92
C PRO A 556 -24.62 -24.24 -24.81
N THR A 557 -25.17 -23.20 -24.18
CA THR A 557 -26.09 -23.30 -23.04
C THR A 557 -27.55 -23.04 -23.41
N LEU A 558 -27.82 -22.74 -24.68
CA LEU A 558 -29.13 -22.32 -25.19
C LEU A 558 -30.21 -23.41 -25.04
N ALA A 559 -29.84 -24.67 -25.28
CA ALA A 559 -30.72 -25.83 -25.09
C ALA A 559 -30.21 -26.71 -23.95
N SER A 560 -31.05 -26.93 -22.95
CA SER A 560 -30.74 -27.73 -21.77
C SER A 560 -31.72 -28.89 -21.65
N GLY A 561 -31.21 -30.12 -21.75
CA GLY A 561 -32.01 -31.33 -21.60
C GLY A 561 -32.77 -31.38 -20.27
N MET A 562 -32.15 -30.91 -19.18
CA MET A 562 -32.80 -30.80 -17.87
C MET A 562 -33.97 -29.84 -17.89
N SER A 563 -33.76 -28.63 -18.44
CA SER A 563 -34.78 -27.59 -18.46
C SER A 563 -35.97 -28.04 -19.28
N ILE A 564 -35.73 -28.67 -20.44
CA ILE A 564 -36.79 -29.23 -21.30
C ILE A 564 -37.57 -30.33 -20.57
N PHE A 565 -36.88 -31.24 -19.88
CA PHE A 565 -37.51 -32.32 -19.13
C PHE A 565 -38.41 -31.78 -18.00
N ILE A 566 -37.90 -30.84 -17.19
CA ILE A 566 -38.66 -30.22 -16.10
C ILE A 566 -39.87 -29.44 -16.64
N LEU A 567 -39.68 -28.62 -17.67
CA LEU A 567 -40.75 -27.83 -18.28
C LEU A 567 -41.83 -28.72 -18.90
N LYS A 568 -41.45 -29.84 -19.53
CA LYS A 568 -42.41 -30.80 -20.05
C LYS A 568 -43.25 -31.41 -18.92
N GLY A 569 -42.61 -31.84 -17.84
CA GLY A 569 -43.33 -32.37 -16.67
C GLY A 569 -44.33 -31.35 -16.08
N PHE A 570 -43.96 -30.07 -16.07
CA PHE A 570 -44.87 -28.99 -15.69
C PHE A 570 -46.04 -28.83 -16.67
N PHE A 571 -45.78 -28.76 -17.99
CA PHE A 571 -46.84 -28.64 -19.00
C PHE A 571 -47.78 -29.85 -19.00
N ASP A 572 -47.27 -31.07 -18.85
CA ASP A 572 -48.08 -32.29 -18.73
C ASP A 572 -49.01 -32.27 -17.49
N GLY A 573 -48.62 -31.56 -16.43
CA GLY A 573 -49.42 -31.39 -15.22
C GLY A 573 -50.57 -30.38 -15.33
N LEU A 574 -50.62 -29.56 -16.39
CA LEU A 574 -51.72 -28.61 -16.61
C LEU A 574 -52.94 -29.31 -17.24
N PRO A 575 -54.18 -29.06 -16.77
CA PRO A 575 -55.40 -29.62 -17.35
C PRO A 575 -55.50 -29.34 -18.84
N ARG A 576 -55.89 -30.36 -19.62
CA ARG A 576 -56.07 -30.21 -21.08
C ARG A 576 -57.22 -29.30 -21.45
N GLU A 577 -58.25 -29.27 -20.61
CA GLU A 577 -59.45 -28.45 -20.78
C GLU A 577 -59.12 -26.94 -20.92
N LEU A 578 -58.08 -26.45 -20.24
CA LEU A 578 -57.63 -25.05 -20.34
C LEU A 578 -57.01 -24.69 -21.69
N TYR A 579 -56.68 -25.67 -22.52
CA TYR A 579 -56.11 -25.48 -23.84
C TYR A 579 -57.16 -25.68 -24.96
N GLU A 580 -58.14 -26.56 -24.72
CA GLU A 580 -59.22 -26.86 -25.66
C GLU A 580 -60.36 -25.83 -25.62
N ALA A 581 -60.56 -25.18 -24.46
CA ALA A 581 -61.49 -24.05 -24.26
C ALA A 581 -60.90 -22.73 -24.77
#